data_AF-A0A9P6CUU0-F1
#
_entry.id   AF-A0A9P6CUU0-F1
#
_cell.length_a   1.000
_cell.length_b   1.000
_cell.length_c   1.000
_cell.angle_alpha   90.00
_cell.angle_beta   90.00
_cell.angle_gamma   90.00
#
_symmetry.space_group_name_H-M   'P 1'
#
loop_
_entity.id
_entity.type
_entity.pdbx_description
1 polymer ?
#
loop_
_entity_poly.entity_id
_entity_poly.type
_entity_poly.pdbx_seq_one_letter_code
_entity_poly.pdbx_strand_id
1 'polypeptide(L)'
;MSKDSENPGKRLKFYGYNWNVLNREAEDDKQGLSKLIEQATTISYAELQHIFAIPFSRRMQWAASRQVTREEDMAYSLMGIFNVSIPIAYGEGAARAFHRLLEDIMK
;
A
#
# COMPACT_ATOMS: atom_id res chain seq x y z
N MET A 1 32.58 -22.80 -10.97
CA MET A 1 31.12 -22.87 -10.73
C MET A 1 30.72 -21.72 -9.84
N SER A 2 30.03 -20.76 -10.42
CA SER A 2 29.51 -19.58 -9.74
C SER A 2 28.50 -20.00 -8.67
N LYS A 3 28.68 -19.46 -7.47
CA LYS A 3 27.61 -19.40 -6.47
C LYS A 3 26.66 -18.33 -6.96
N ASP A 4 25.58 -18.74 -7.61
CA ASP A 4 24.45 -17.85 -7.86
C ASP A 4 23.87 -17.49 -6.48
N SER A 5 24.26 -16.33 -6.00
CA SER A 5 23.64 -15.66 -4.87
C SER A 5 22.20 -15.35 -5.26
N GLU A 6 21.28 -16.28 -4.98
CA GLU A 6 19.84 -16.02 -4.95
C GLU A 6 19.61 -14.80 -4.07
N ASN A 7 19.32 -13.67 -4.72
CA ASN A 7 18.76 -12.51 -4.07
C ASN A 7 17.50 -13.00 -3.33
N PRO A 8 17.41 -12.93 -1.99
CA PRO A 8 16.22 -13.34 -1.28
C PRO A 8 15.12 -12.33 -1.65
N GLY A 9 14.40 -12.62 -2.74
CA GLY A 9 13.39 -11.75 -3.31
C GLY A 9 12.42 -11.34 -2.21
N LYS A 10 12.08 -10.05 -2.18
CA LYS A 10 11.13 -9.50 -1.20
C LYS A 10 9.89 -10.38 -1.15
N ARG A 11 9.66 -11.03 -0.01
CA ARG A 11 8.49 -11.89 0.22
C ARG A 11 7.32 -11.03 0.67
N LEU A 12 6.22 -11.06 -0.07
CA LEU A 12 4.99 -10.40 0.31
C LEU A 12 4.22 -11.28 1.30
N LYS A 13 3.82 -10.70 2.44
CA LYS A 13 2.88 -11.32 3.38
C LYS A 13 1.59 -10.52 3.37
N PHE A 14 0.48 -11.23 3.21
CA PHE A 14 -0.87 -10.68 3.24
C PHE A 14 -1.54 -11.08 4.55
N TYR A 15 -2.28 -10.14 5.12
CA TYR A 15 -2.96 -10.32 6.41
C TYR A 15 -4.43 -9.98 6.26
N GLY A 16 -5.29 -10.78 6.89
CA GLY A 16 -6.71 -10.49 7.01
C GLY A 16 -6.99 -9.44 8.09
N TYR A 17 -8.25 -9.04 8.19
CA TYR A 17 -8.72 -8.07 9.19
C TYR A 17 -8.34 -8.44 10.64
N ASN A 18 -8.30 -9.73 10.97
CA ASN A 18 -7.91 -10.23 12.29
C ASN A 18 -6.41 -10.51 12.41
N TRP A 19 -5.57 -9.90 11.56
CA TRP A 19 -4.12 -10.15 11.50
C TRP A 19 -3.72 -11.61 11.25
N ASN A 20 -4.65 -12.43 10.76
CA ASN A 20 -4.36 -13.79 10.33
C ASN A 20 -3.60 -13.76 9.00
N VAL A 21 -2.55 -14.56 8.89
CA VAL A 21 -1.77 -14.65 7.64
C VAL A 21 -2.62 -15.32 6.56
N LEU A 22 -2.72 -14.68 5.39
CA LEU A 22 -3.52 -15.17 4.25
C LEU A 22 -2.70 -16.03 3.27
N ASN A 23 -1.38 -15.88 3.25
CA ASN A 23 -0.47 -16.69 2.44
C ASN A 23 0.52 -17.45 3.34
N ARG A 24 0.79 -18.73 3.06
CA ARG A 24 1.65 -19.57 3.90
C ARG A 24 3.13 -19.23 3.73
N GLU A 25 3.96 -19.47 4.75
CA GLU A 25 5.36 -19.03 4.79
C GLU A 25 6.27 -19.60 3.68
N ALA A 26 5.90 -20.76 3.13
CA ALA A 26 6.62 -21.43 2.04
C ALA A 26 6.02 -21.13 0.65
N GLU A 27 4.81 -20.57 0.60
CA GLU A 27 4.08 -20.32 -0.62
C GLU A 27 4.03 -18.81 -0.84
N ASP A 28 4.94 -18.38 -1.71
CA ASP A 28 4.69 -17.29 -2.62
C ASP A 28 3.43 -17.70 -3.45
N ASP A 29 2.23 -17.63 -2.85
CA ASP A 29 0.92 -17.79 -3.50
C ASP A 29 0.72 -16.61 -4.47
N LYS A 30 1.58 -16.60 -5.48
CA LYS A 30 1.88 -15.50 -6.39
C LYS A 30 0.76 -15.22 -7.37
N GLN A 31 -0.23 -16.10 -7.48
CA GLN A 31 -1.22 -16.06 -8.55
C GLN A 31 -2.67 -16.00 -8.05
N GLY A 32 -3.03 -16.76 -7.02
CA GLY A 32 -4.41 -16.78 -6.52
C GLY A 32 -4.78 -15.50 -5.80
N LEU A 33 -4.07 -15.22 -4.70
CA LEU A 33 -4.37 -14.08 -3.84
C LEU A 33 -4.01 -12.74 -4.50
N SER A 34 -2.90 -12.70 -5.24
CA SER A 34 -2.50 -11.51 -6.00
C SER A 34 -3.55 -11.09 -7.03
N LYS A 35 -4.14 -12.04 -7.76
CA LYS A 35 -5.22 -11.77 -8.73
C LYS A 35 -6.47 -11.26 -8.04
N LEU A 36 -6.85 -11.81 -6.89
CA LEU A 36 -7.98 -11.31 -6.11
C LEU A 36 -7.72 -9.88 -5.59
N ILE A 37 -6.51 -9.60 -5.14
CA ILE A 37 -6.11 -8.25 -4.70
C ILE A 37 -6.13 -7.28 -5.87
N GLU A 38 -5.60 -7.67 -7.03
CA GLU A 38 -5.61 -6.85 -8.23
C GLU A 38 -7.05 -6.56 -8.68
N GLN A 39 -7.94 -7.55 -8.63
CA GLN A 39 -9.37 -7.34 -8.92
C GLN A 39 -10.04 -6.40 -7.91
N ALA A 40 -9.73 -6.52 -6.62
CA ALA A 40 -10.37 -5.73 -5.58
C ALA A 40 -9.81 -4.29 -5.47
N THR A 41 -8.52 -4.11 -5.74
CA THR A 41 -7.79 -2.86 -5.45
C THR A 41 -7.26 -2.17 -6.69
N THR A 42 -7.27 -2.84 -7.84
CA THR A 42 -6.58 -2.48 -9.08
C THR A 42 -5.05 -2.50 -8.99
N ILE A 43 -4.47 -2.88 -7.85
CA ILE A 43 -3.01 -2.92 -7.64
C ILE A 43 -2.48 -4.26 -8.13
N SER A 44 -1.66 -4.24 -9.17
CA SER A 44 -1.06 -5.43 -9.75
C SER A 44 0.06 -6.02 -8.87
N TYR A 45 0.39 -7.29 -9.08
CA TYR A 45 1.49 -7.94 -8.38
C TYR A 45 2.84 -7.23 -8.58
N ALA A 46 3.11 -6.75 -9.80
CA ALA A 46 4.35 -6.03 -10.11
C ALA A 46 4.45 -4.70 -9.33
N GLU A 47 3.32 -4.01 -9.18
CA GLU A 47 3.25 -2.78 -8.38
C GLU A 47 3.50 -3.04 -6.90
N LEU A 48 3.00 -4.16 -6.36
CA LEU A 48 3.26 -4.57 -4.98
C LEU A 48 4.74 -4.90 -4.72
N GLN A 49 5.46 -5.42 -5.71
CA GLN A 49 6.91 -5.69 -5.59
C GLN A 49 7.76 -4.42 -5.66
N HIS A 50 7.27 -3.38 -6.34
CA HIS A 50 8.02 -2.17 -6.65
C HIS A 50 7.30 -0.87 -6.26
N ILE A 51 6.64 -0.87 -5.09
CA ILE A 51 5.77 0.23 -4.62
C ILE A 51 6.40 1.63 -4.75
N PHE A 52 7.69 1.77 -4.42
CA PHE A 52 8.38 3.06 -4.48
C PHE A 52 8.82 3.50 -5.88
N ALA A 53 8.82 2.59 -6.86
CA ALA A 53 9.10 2.91 -8.26
C ALA A 53 7.83 3.36 -9.01
N ILE A 54 6.66 3.30 -8.36
CA ILE A 54 5.38 3.65 -8.98
C ILE A 54 5.19 5.17 -9.03
N PRO A 55 4.79 5.73 -10.19
CA PRO A 55 4.52 7.15 -10.35
C PRO A 55 3.52 7.66 -9.30
N PHE A 56 3.69 8.92 -8.89
CA PHE A 56 2.81 9.59 -7.94
C PHE A 56 1.32 9.45 -8.34
N SER A 57 0.99 9.73 -9.60
CA SER A 57 -0.38 9.65 -10.13
C SER A 57 -1.00 8.26 -9.97
N ARG A 58 -0.20 7.20 -10.13
CA ARG A 58 -0.68 5.83 -9.99
C ARG A 58 -0.89 5.44 -8.53
N ARG A 59 0.00 5.88 -7.62
CA ARG A 59 -0.21 5.75 -6.17
C ARG A 59 -1.46 6.49 -5.70
N MET A 60 -1.79 7.64 -6.29
CA MET A 60 -3.05 8.37 -6.01
C MET A 60 -4.29 7.61 -6.50
N GLN A 61 -4.22 6.90 -7.62
CA GLN A 61 -5.35 6.07 -8.09
C GLN A 61 -5.70 4.96 -7.10
N TRP A 62 -4.71 4.40 -6.40
CA TRP A 62 -4.95 3.39 -5.35
C TRP A 62 -5.73 3.94 -4.15
N ALA A 63 -5.80 5.27 -4.01
CA ALA A 63 -6.59 5.95 -3.00
C ALA A 63 -8.04 6.18 -3.43
N ALA A 64 -8.27 6.37 -4.74
CA ALA A 64 -9.49 6.97 -5.26
C ALA A 64 -10.76 6.13 -5.00
N SER A 65 -10.62 4.81 -4.93
CA SER A 65 -11.73 3.88 -4.68
C SER A 65 -11.85 3.44 -3.22
N ARG A 66 -11.01 3.94 -2.31
CA ARG A 66 -11.01 3.49 -0.91
C ARG A 66 -12.26 3.97 -0.19
N GLN A 67 -12.88 3.05 0.54
CA GLN A 67 -13.87 3.38 1.54
C GLN A 67 -13.18 3.51 2.90
N VAL A 68 -13.51 4.59 3.60
CA VAL A 68 -12.91 4.94 4.89
C VAL A 68 -14.01 5.12 5.92
N THR A 69 -13.73 4.75 7.17
CA THR A 69 -14.70 4.92 8.27
C THR A 69 -14.75 6.38 8.73
N ARG A 70 -13.59 7.04 8.81
CA ARG A 70 -13.48 8.47 9.06
C ARG A 70 -12.97 9.15 7.81
N GLU A 71 -13.47 10.35 7.55
CA GLU A 71 -13.16 11.08 6.32
C GLU A 71 -11.66 11.42 6.20
N GLU A 72 -10.99 11.72 7.31
CA GLU A 72 -9.56 11.97 7.40
C GLU A 72 -8.67 10.74 7.12
N ASP A 73 -9.19 9.52 7.31
CA ASP A 73 -8.44 8.28 7.02
C ASP A 73 -8.13 8.15 5.51
N MET A 74 -8.84 8.88 4.66
CA MET A 74 -8.52 8.98 3.23
C MET A 74 -7.10 9.52 3.03
N ALA A 75 -6.66 10.49 3.83
CA ALA A 75 -5.30 11.02 3.79
C ALA A 75 -4.34 10.11 4.56
N TYR A 76 -4.70 9.67 5.76
CA TYR A 76 -3.79 8.90 6.62
C TYR A 76 -3.40 7.54 6.05
N SER A 77 -4.32 6.88 5.34
CA SER A 77 -4.06 5.60 4.69
C SER A 77 -3.04 5.68 3.54
N LEU A 78 -2.66 6.90 3.12
CA LEU A 78 -1.68 7.17 2.07
C LEU A 78 -0.28 7.50 2.62
N MET A 79 -0.14 7.78 3.92
CA MET A 79 1.15 8.10 4.53
C MET A 79 2.21 7.03 4.24
N GLY A 80 1.85 5.76 4.43
CA GLY A 80 2.77 4.64 4.15
C GLY A 80 3.11 4.47 2.67
N ILE A 81 2.20 4.81 1.76
CA ILE A 81 2.40 4.70 0.30
C ILE A 81 3.33 5.81 -0.20
N PHE A 82 3.24 7.01 0.39
CA PHE A 82 4.09 8.14 0.05
C PHE A 82 5.34 8.27 0.93
N ASN A 83 5.51 7.39 1.92
CA ASN A 83 6.61 7.41 2.88
C ASN A 83 6.72 8.77 3.60
N VAL A 84 5.58 9.32 4.01
CA VAL A 84 5.45 10.59 4.74
C VAL A 84 4.92 10.35 6.15
N SER A 85 5.20 11.28 7.05
CA SER A 85 4.79 11.17 8.45
C SER A 85 4.18 12.48 8.93
N ILE A 86 2.85 12.54 8.96
CA ILE A 86 2.10 13.67 9.49
C ILE A 86 1.38 13.29 10.80
N PRO A 87 1.30 14.20 11.79
CA PRO A 87 0.53 13.94 13.01
C PRO A 87 -0.95 13.63 12.73
N ILE A 88 -1.47 12.56 13.32
CA ILE A 88 -2.90 12.20 13.24
C ILE A 88 -3.71 13.16 14.11
N ALA A 89 -4.73 13.78 13.53
CA ALA A 89 -5.64 14.71 14.18
C ALA A 89 -7.10 14.37 13.81
N TYR A 90 -7.70 13.44 14.55
CA TYR A 90 -9.08 13.03 14.29
C TYR A 90 -10.07 14.17 14.52
N GLY A 91 -11.06 14.28 13.62
CA GLY A 91 -12.01 15.38 13.58
C GLY A 91 -11.51 16.63 12.83
N GLU A 92 -10.33 16.59 12.20
CA GLU A 92 -9.86 17.68 11.34
C GLU A 92 -10.55 17.73 9.96
N GLY A 93 -11.19 16.61 9.59
CA GLY A 93 -11.90 16.41 8.32
C GLY A 93 -10.99 16.07 7.14
N ALA A 94 -11.58 15.52 6.08
CA ALA A 94 -10.84 15.02 4.92
C ALA A 94 -9.99 16.09 4.24
N ALA A 95 -10.56 17.28 4.01
CA ALA A 95 -9.89 18.35 3.27
C ALA A 95 -8.61 18.82 3.96
N ARG A 96 -8.65 18.99 5.29
CA ARG A 96 -7.49 19.43 6.08
C ARG A 96 -6.43 18.35 6.17
N ALA A 97 -6.83 17.10 6.46
CA ALA A 97 -5.91 15.98 6.52
C ALA A 97 -5.18 15.78 5.17
N PHE A 98 -5.92 15.89 4.06
CA PHE A 98 -5.38 15.76 2.71
C PHE A 98 -4.46 16.91 2.32
N HIS A 99 -4.77 18.15 2.71
CA HIS A 99 -3.89 19.29 2.51
C HIS A 99 -2.52 19.08 3.17
N ARG A 100 -2.53 18.69 4.45
CA ARG A 100 -1.30 18.42 5.21
C ARG A 100 -0.49 17.28 4.62
N LEU A 101 -1.16 16.25 4.10
CA LEU A 101 -0.51 15.16 3.38
C LEU A 101 0.21 15.68 2.12
N LEU A 102 -0.47 16.47 1.28
CA LEU A 102 0.13 17.02 0.07
C LEU A 102 1.30 17.96 0.37
N GLU A 103 1.17 18.80 1.39
CA GLU A 103 2.27 19.65 1.86
C GLU A 103 3.50 18.84 2.22
N ASP A 104 3.34 17.70 2.92
CA ASP A 104 4.48 16.86 3.32
C ASP A 104 5.08 16.10 2.14
N ILE A 105 4.26 15.69 1.17
CA ILE A 105 4.74 15.03 -0.05
C ILE A 105 5.55 15.97 -0.95
N MET A 106 5.22 17.27 -0.95
CA MET A 106 5.83 18.27 -1.82
C MET A 106 7.08 18.95 -1.23
N LYS A 107 7.43 18.65 0.02
CA LYS A 107 8.68 19.13 0.65
C LYS A 107 9.89 18.44 0.02
#